data_AF-A0AAE3TDA4-F1
#
_entry.id   AF-A0AAE3TDA4-F1
#
_cell.length_a   1.000
_cell.length_b   1.000
_cell.length_c   1.000
_cell.angle_alpha   90.00
_cell.angle_beta   90.00
_cell.angle_gamma   90.00
#
_symmetry.space_group_name_H-M   'P 1'
#
loop_
_entity.id
_entity.type
_entity.pdbx_description
1 polymer ?
#
loop_
_entity_poly.entity_id
_entity_poly.type
_entity_poly.pdbx_seq_one_letter_code
_entity_poly.pdbx_strand_id
1 'polypeptide(L)'
;MITIKNILKKISLIVNKYFFKKNNSLPLLIIKKDNNDEIIKEYKSIEDAIADIESDPNVSVEKIEILKASLIKLKNRTSIKIKDGEIIK
;
A
#
# COMPACT_ATOMS: atom_id res chain seq x y z
N MET A 1 16.06 17.09 -43.49
CA MET A 1 14.89 16.17 -43.52
C MET A 1 14.81 15.46 -42.18
N ILE A 2 13.96 15.93 -41.26
CA ILE A 2 13.81 15.30 -39.94
C ILE A 2 12.95 14.06 -40.13
N THR A 3 13.55 12.87 -39.99
CA THR A 3 12.83 11.61 -40.13
C THR A 3 11.92 11.38 -38.93
N ILE A 4 10.67 10.99 -39.19
CA ILE A 4 9.64 10.65 -38.20
C ILE A 4 10.17 9.68 -37.11
N LYS A 5 11.12 8.80 -37.48
CA LYS A 5 11.87 7.92 -36.56
C LYS A 5 12.56 8.67 -35.41
N ASN A 6 13.17 9.83 -35.67
CA ASN A 6 13.87 10.60 -34.64
C ASN A 6 12.90 11.29 -33.68
N ILE A 7 11.71 11.66 -34.15
CA ILE A 7 10.65 12.25 -33.34
C ILE A 7 10.04 11.18 -32.42
N LEU A 8 9.70 10.00 -32.96
CA LEU A 8 9.19 8.87 -32.19
C LEU A 8 10.17 8.42 -31.08
N LYS A 9 11.48 8.41 -31.37
CA LYS A 9 12.51 8.06 -30.40
C LYS A 9 12.60 9.06 -29.24
N LYS A 10 12.42 10.36 -29.52
CA LYS A 10 12.38 11.40 -28.47
C LYS A 10 11.11 11.30 -27.62
N ILE A 11 9.95 11.04 -28.23
CA ILE A 11 8.68 10.86 -27.51
C ILE A 11 8.76 9.63 -26.60
N SER A 12 9.31 8.51 -27.09
CA SER A 12 9.52 7.30 -26.29
C SER A 12 10.35 7.56 -25.03
N LEU A 13 11.45 8.32 -25.13
CA LEU A 13 12.29 8.65 -23.98
C LEU A 13 11.58 9.51 -22.93
N ILE A 14 10.74 10.44 -23.40
CA ILE A 14 9.94 11.31 -22.53
C ILE A 14 8.88 10.48 -21.80
N VAL A 15 8.14 9.64 -22.52
CA VAL A 15 7.10 8.77 -21.93
C VAL A 15 7.72 7.85 -20.87
N ASN A 16 8.88 7.24 -21.15
CA ASN A 16 9.51 6.34 -20.18
C ASN A 16 9.93 7.06 -18.88
N LYS A 17 10.39 8.31 -18.99
CA LYS A 17 10.83 9.11 -17.83
C LYS A 17 9.67 9.56 -16.94
N TYR A 18 8.51 9.84 -17.52
CA TYR A 18 7.36 10.36 -16.78
C TYR A 18 6.39 9.28 -16.29
N PHE A 19 6.26 8.15 -17.00
CA PHE A 19 5.30 7.10 -16.65
C PHE A 19 5.85 5.98 -15.77
N PHE A 20 7.17 5.73 -15.78
CA PHE A 20 7.79 4.67 -14.97
C PHE A 20 8.55 5.24 -13.77
N LYS A 21 7.88 6.04 -12.94
CA LYS A 21 8.40 6.35 -11.61
C LYS A 21 8.14 5.13 -10.73
N LYS A 22 9.20 4.36 -10.44
CA LYS A 22 9.15 3.24 -9.48
C LYS A 22 8.65 3.81 -8.15
N ASN A 23 7.45 3.41 -7.75
CA ASN A 23 6.94 3.68 -6.41
C ASN A 23 7.73 2.80 -5.45
N ASN A 24 8.82 3.34 -4.90
CA ASN A 24 9.47 2.73 -3.75
C ASN A 24 8.43 2.75 -2.63
N SER A 25 7.86 1.60 -2.32
CA SER A 25 6.92 1.45 -1.21
C SER A 25 7.64 1.84 0.07
N LEU A 26 7.20 2.92 0.71
CA LEU A 26 7.68 3.26 2.04
C LEU A 26 7.25 2.12 2.98
N PRO A 27 8.16 1.53 3.77
CA PRO A 27 7.79 0.50 4.73
C PRO A 27 6.82 1.07 5.76
N LEU A 28 5.79 0.30 6.12
CA LEU A 28 4.83 0.68 7.15
C LEU A 28 5.43 0.36 8.53
N LEU A 29 5.60 1.39 9.36
CA LEU A 29 6.05 1.26 10.74
C LEU A 29 4.82 1.29 11.67
N ILE A 30 4.55 0.21 12.40
CA ILE A 30 3.48 0.15 13.41
C ILE A 30 4.14 0.29 14.78
N ILE A 31 3.99 1.45 15.43
CA ILE A 31 4.49 1.71 16.78
C ILE A 31 3.38 1.40 17.78
N LYS A 32 3.59 0.40 18.64
CA LYS A 32 2.72 0.13 19.79
C LYS A 32 3.00 1.17 20.89
N LYS A 33 1.96 1.57 21.63
CA LYS A 33 2.02 2.65 22.63
C LYS A 33 2.81 2.29 23.90
N ASP A 34 3.10 1.01 24.12
CA ASP A 34 3.72 0.53 25.36
C ASP A 34 5.24 0.42 25.20
N ASN A 35 5.99 1.09 26.08
CA ASN A 35 7.46 1.14 26.13
C ASN A 35 8.11 -0.16 26.64
N ASN A 36 7.42 -1.29 26.55
CA ASN A 36 8.07 -2.57 26.80
C ASN A 36 8.90 -2.90 25.55
N ASP A 37 10.08 -3.47 25.74
CA ASP A 37 10.96 -3.99 24.68
C ASP A 37 10.32 -5.21 23.95
N GLU A 38 9.04 -5.11 23.60
CA GLU A 38 8.34 -6.06 22.76
C GLU A 38 8.98 -6.04 21.38
N ILE A 39 9.28 -7.25 20.90
CA ILE A 39 9.81 -7.55 19.58
C ILE A 39 9.04 -6.74 18.53
N ILE A 40 9.63 -5.63 18.09
CA ILE A 40 9.08 -4.84 16.99
C ILE A 40 9.20 -5.71 15.75
N LYS A 41 8.07 -6.29 15.35
CA LYS A 41 7.99 -7.15 14.18
C LYS A 41 7.73 -6.28 12.96
N GLU A 42 8.73 -6.18 12.09
CA GLU A 42 8.62 -5.46 10.83
C GLU A 42 7.99 -6.32 9.74
N TYR A 43 7.10 -5.73 8.95
CA TYR A 43 6.41 -6.41 7.86
C TYR A 43 6.71 -5.73 6.53
N LYS A 44 6.84 -6.52 5.46
CA LYS A 44 7.05 -5.99 4.11
C LYS A 44 5.77 -5.41 3.52
N SER A 45 4.62 -5.89 3.96
CA SER A 45 3.30 -5.45 3.50
C SER A 45 2.25 -5.54 4.61
N ILE A 46 1.11 -4.87 4.39
CA ILE A 46 -0.05 -4.99 5.29
C ILE A 46 -0.61 -6.42 5.22
N GLU A 47 -0.53 -7.08 4.06
CA GLU A 47 -0.93 -8.48 3.91
C GLU A 47 -0.15 -9.41 4.86
N ASP A 48 1.16 -9.22 4.96
CA ASP A 48 2.00 -10.05 5.84
C ASP A 48 1.61 -9.86 7.31
N ALA A 49 1.28 -8.62 7.70
CA ALA A 49 0.81 -8.32 9.05
C ALA A 49 -0.57 -8.95 9.34
N ILE A 50 -1.48 -8.94 8.36
CA ILE A 50 -2.80 -9.59 8.49
C ILE A 50 -2.66 -11.11 8.60
N ALA A 51 -1.77 -11.73 7.82
CA ALA A 51 -1.54 -13.17 7.87
C ALA A 51 -1.02 -13.62 9.25
N ASP A 52 -0.17 -12.81 9.88
CA ASP A 52 0.30 -13.07 11.24
C ASP A 52 -0.85 -12.99 12.26
N ILE A 53 -1.68 -11.94 12.16
CA ILE A 53 -2.87 -11.75 13.01
C ILE A 53 -3.88 -12.88 12.81
N GLU A 54 -4.03 -13.38 11.59
CA GLU A 54 -4.95 -14.49 11.26
C GLU A 54 -4.54 -15.81 11.90
N SER A 55 -3.24 -15.97 12.19
CA SER A 55 -2.73 -17.15 12.91
C SER A 55 -2.97 -17.09 14.42
N ASP A 56 -3.36 -15.94 14.98
CA ASP A 56 -3.62 -15.78 16.41
C ASP A 56 -5.01 -16.31 16.79
N PRO A 57 -5.10 -17.36 17.63
CA PRO A 57 -6.38 -17.94 18.03
C PRO A 57 -7.25 -17.00 18.89
N ASN A 58 -6.68 -15.91 19.41
CA ASN A 58 -7.40 -14.92 20.22
C ASN A 58 -8.10 -13.85 19.37
N VAL A 59 -7.87 -13.84 18.06
CA VAL A 59 -8.47 -12.88 17.14
C VAL A 59 -9.68 -13.50 16.47
N SER A 60 -10.81 -12.80 16.49
CA SER A 60 -12.02 -13.31 15.84
C SER A 60 -11.89 -13.28 14.31
N VAL A 61 -12.30 -14.37 13.68
CA VAL A 61 -12.31 -14.53 12.22
C VAL A 61 -13.08 -13.39 11.54
N GLU A 62 -14.23 -13.02 12.10
CA GLU A 62 -15.06 -11.91 11.61
C GLU A 62 -14.29 -10.57 11.52
N LYS A 63 -13.47 -10.25 12.54
CA LYS A 63 -12.67 -9.02 12.52
C LYS A 63 -11.59 -9.06 11.45
N ILE A 64 -10.99 -10.23 11.22
CA ILE A 64 -9.98 -10.43 10.16
C ILE A 64 -10.61 -10.26 8.77
N GLU A 65 -11.82 -10.79 8.56
CA GLU A 65 -12.54 -10.63 7.29
C GLU A 65 -12.89 -9.16 7.01
N ILE A 66 -13.40 -8.43 8.01
CA ILE A 66 -13.67 -6.99 7.90
C ILE A 66 -12.40 -6.21 7.57
N LEU A 67 -11.27 -6.57 8.19
CA LEU A 67 -9.97 -5.95 7.93
C LEU A 67 -9.50 -6.20 6.50
N LYS A 68 -9.56 -7.45 6.02
CA LYS A 68 -9.22 -7.83 4.63
C LYS A 68 -10.09 -7.08 3.62
N ALA A 69 -11.40 -7.03 3.83
CA ALA A 69 -12.32 -6.31 2.96
C ALA A 69 -12.04 -4.79 2.93
N SER A 70 -11.67 -4.21 4.08
CA SER A 70 -11.29 -2.80 4.17
C SER A 70 -10.01 -2.51 3.40
N LEU A 71 -9.00 -3.38 3.50
CA LEU A 71 -7.76 -3.26 2.75
C LEU A 71 -7.99 -3.31 1.23
N ILE A 72 -8.84 -4.22 0.76
CA ILE A 72 -9.21 -4.30 -0.66
C ILE A 72 -9.86 -2.99 -1.12
N LYS A 73 -10.79 -2.44 -0.32
CA LYS A 73 -11.44 -1.14 -0.63
C LYS A 73 -10.42 0.01 -0.67
N LEU A 74 -9.42 0.00 0.20
CA LEU A 74 -8.36 1.01 0.22
C LEU A 74 -7.46 0.90 -1.02
N LYS A 75 -7.01 -0.31 -1.38
CA LYS A 75 -6.15 -0.55 -2.55
C LYS A 75 -6.81 -0.17 -3.88
N ASN A 76 -8.13 -0.36 -3.97
CA ASN A 76 -8.89 -0.08 -5.19
C ASN A 76 -9.26 1.40 -5.36
N ARG A 77 -8.98 2.27 -4.37
CA ARG A 77 -9.28 3.70 -4.45
C ARG A 77 -8.01 4.52 -4.67
N THR A 78 -8.08 5.45 -5.62
CA THR A 78 -7.02 6.43 -5.88
C THR A 78 -7.00 7.58 -4.88
N SER A 79 -8.11 7.82 -4.18
CA SER A 79 -8.21 8.77 -3.06
C SER A 79 -9.20 8.29 -2.01
N ILE A 80 -8.87 8.51 -0.74
CA ILE A 80 -9.70 8.17 0.41
C ILE A 80 -9.80 9.42 1.28
N LYS A 81 -11.03 9.78 1.64
CA LYS A 81 -11.29 10.83 2.62
C LYS A 81 -11.72 10.15 3.91
N ILE A 82 -11.10 10.53 5.03
CA ILE A 82 -11.39 9.98 6.35
C ILE A 82 -11.86 11.12 7.25
N LYS A 83 -12.96 10.91 7.95
CA LYS A 83 -13.47 11.82 8.98
C LYS A 83 -13.94 10.99 10.16
N ASP A 84 -13.48 11.32 11.36
CA ASP A 84 -13.85 10.64 12.61
C ASP A 84 -13.65 9.11 12.60
N GLY A 85 -12.60 8.64 11.90
CA GLY A 85 -12.29 7.20 11.78
C GLY A 85 -13.09 6.46 10.70
N GLU A 86 -13.99 7.13 9.99
CA GLU A 86 -14.80 6.53 8.92
C GLU A 86 -14.36 6.98 7.52
N ILE A 87 -14.53 6.09 6.54
CA ILE A 87 -14.28 6.39 5.11
C ILE A 87 -15.51 7.11 4.53
N ILE A 88 -15.33 8.36 4.12
CA ILE A 88 -16.37 9.17 3.48
C ILE A 88 -16.21 9.21 1.95
N LYS A 89 -17.30 9.52 1.23
CA LYS A 89 -17.32 9.66 -0.25
C LYS A 89 -16.66 10.95 -0.73
#